data_AF-A0A9X1LXS9-F1
#
_entry.id   AF-A0A9X1LXS9-F1
#
_cell.length_a   1.000
_cell.length_b   1.000
_cell.length_c   1.000
_cell.angle_alpha   90.00
_cell.angle_beta   90.00
_cell.angle_gamma   90.00
#
_symmetry.space_group_name_H-M   'P 1'
#
loop_
_entity.id
_entity.type
_entity.pdbx_description
1 polymer ?
#
loop_
_entity_poly.entity_id
_entity_poly.type
_entity_poly.pdbx_seq_one_letter_code
_entity_poly.pdbx_strand_id
1 'polypeptide(L)'
;MNLWDYLVWIFWIWLMIACLWIFIWIVIDVFRDHTLNGWAKALWVIFLVLLPFLGALVYLIARGGSMTAREAARASAAQQAQAAYIRDVAGTTSSPSPANEIERAQQLLASGTITQAEFDSLKAKALA
;
A
#
# COMPACT_ATOMS: atom_id res chain seq x y z
N MET A 1 -2.48 13.19 -53.48
CA MET A 1 -2.81 12.79 -52.10
C MET A 1 -3.16 14.05 -51.35
N ASN A 2 -4.39 14.12 -50.84
CA ASN A 2 -4.90 15.30 -50.14
C ASN A 2 -4.38 15.34 -48.70
N LEU A 3 -4.43 16.51 -48.06
CA LEU A 3 -4.09 16.67 -46.64
C LEU A 3 -4.84 15.64 -45.77
N TRP A 4 -6.11 15.38 -46.10
CA TRP A 4 -6.95 14.39 -45.44
C TRP A 4 -6.39 12.96 -45.52
N ASP A 5 -5.80 12.57 -46.66
CA ASP A 5 -5.21 11.24 -46.85
C ASP A 5 -3.97 11.08 -45.94
N TYR A 6 -3.15 12.12 -45.82
CA TYR A 6 -1.98 12.11 -44.95
C TYR A 6 -2.37 12.04 -43.46
N LEU A 7 -3.43 12.75 -43.06
CA LEU A 7 -3.94 12.71 -41.68
C LEU A 7 -4.46 11.32 -41.32
N VAL A 8 -5.22 10.69 -42.21
CA VAL A 8 -5.70 9.31 -42.02
C VAL A 8 -4.53 8.33 -41.97
N TRP A 9 -3.54 8.49 -42.85
CA TRP A 9 -2.37 7.62 -42.88
C TRP A 9 -1.53 7.72 -41.60
N ILE A 10 -1.27 8.94 -41.10
CA ILE A 10 -0.63 9.18 -39.80
C ILE A 10 -1.43 8.57 -38.66
N PHE A 11 -2.76 8.69 -38.68
CA PHE A 11 -3.62 8.09 -37.66
C PHE A 11 -3.50 6.56 -37.65
N TRP A 12 -3.51 5.91 -38.81
CA TRP A 12 -3.35 4.45 -38.91
C TRP A 12 -1.97 3.98 -38.47
N ILE A 13 -0.90 4.71 -38.80
CA ILE A 13 0.45 4.40 -38.32
C ILE A 13 0.53 4.55 -36.82
N TRP A 14 0.00 5.65 -36.27
CA TRP A 14 -0.04 5.86 -34.83
C TRP A 14 -0.82 4.75 -34.13
N LEU A 15 -1.96 4.34 -34.68
CA LEU A 15 -2.76 3.23 -34.17
C LEU A 15 -1.98 1.90 -34.19
N MET A 16 -1.25 1.63 -35.28
CA MET A 16 -0.41 0.43 -35.39
C MET A 16 0.71 0.44 -34.33
N ILE A 17 1.41 1.58 -34.17
CA ILE A 17 2.45 1.75 -33.16
C ILE A 17 1.88 1.61 -31.76
N ALA A 18 0.72 2.22 -31.48
CA ALA A 18 0.04 2.10 -30.19
C ALA A 18 -0.36 0.66 -29.88
N CYS A 19 -0.88 -0.07 -30.87
CA CYS A 19 -1.23 -1.49 -30.73
C CYS A 19 0.00 -2.36 -30.44
N LEU A 20 1.12 -2.13 -31.13
CA LEU A 20 2.38 -2.82 -30.90
C LEU A 20 2.96 -2.48 -29.52
N TRP A 21 2.85 -1.23 -29.08
CA TRP A 21 3.23 -0.81 -27.73
C TRP A 21 2.40 -1.50 -26.65
N ILE A 22 1.07 -1.57 -26.81
CA ILE A 22 0.17 -2.29 -25.90
C ILE A 22 0.58 -3.76 -25.81
N PHE A 23 0.89 -4.39 -26.95
CA PHE A 23 1.35 -5.76 -27.00
C PHE A 23 2.65 -5.96 -26.20
N ILE A 24 3.67 -5.14 -26.46
CA ILE A 24 4.95 -5.18 -25.70
C ILE A 24 4.69 -4.99 -24.20
N TRP A 25 3.79 -4.08 -23.82
CA TRP A 25 3.47 -3.80 -22.43
C TRP A 25 2.83 -5.01 -21.72
N ILE A 26 1.91 -5.71 -22.39
CA ILE A 26 1.30 -6.95 -21.89
C ILE A 26 2.36 -8.05 -21.78
N VAL A 27 3.26 -8.17 -22.75
CA VAL A 27 4.38 -9.12 -22.66
C VAL A 27 5.23 -8.82 -21.42
N ILE A 28 5.64 -7.55 -21.21
CA ILE A 28 6.41 -7.16 -20.01
C ILE A 28 5.66 -7.51 -18.73
N ASP A 29 4.33 -7.31 -18.68
CA ASP A 29 3.51 -7.65 -17.51
C ASP A 29 3.44 -9.18 -17.25
N VAL A 30 3.43 -10.00 -18.30
CA VAL A 30 3.58 -11.46 -18.23
C VAL A 30 4.96 -11.86 -17.71
N PHE A 31 6.01 -11.22 -18.20
CA PHE A 31 7.38 -11.53 -17.77
C PHE A 31 7.66 -11.08 -16.33
N ARG A 32 7.05 -9.96 -15.89
CA ARG A 32 7.12 -9.46 -14.51
C ARG A 32 6.46 -10.38 -13.50
N ASP A 33 5.57 -11.29 -13.90
CA ASP A 33 5.09 -12.32 -12.99
C ASP A 33 6.17 -13.34 -12.69
N HIS A 34 6.58 -13.40 -11.43
CA HIS A 34 7.55 -14.37 -10.93
C HIS A 34 6.86 -15.68 -10.52
N THR A 35 5.51 -15.73 -10.51
CA THR A 35 4.74 -16.93 -10.20
C THR A 35 4.54 -17.86 -11.39
N LEU A 36 4.78 -17.39 -12.62
CA LEU A 36 4.61 -18.15 -13.86
C LEU A 36 5.91 -18.81 -14.34
N ASN A 37 5.84 -20.11 -14.64
CA ASN A 37 6.94 -20.85 -15.28
C ASN A 37 7.18 -20.35 -16.72
N GLY A 38 8.41 -20.45 -17.22
CA GLY A 38 8.83 -19.91 -18.53
C GLY A 38 7.99 -20.43 -19.71
N TRP A 39 7.54 -21.69 -19.65
CA TRP A 39 6.65 -22.27 -20.66
C TRP A 39 5.26 -21.62 -20.69
N ALA A 40 4.70 -21.27 -19.53
CA ALA A 40 3.42 -20.58 -19.45
C ALA A 40 3.52 -19.15 -20.02
N LYS A 41 4.68 -18.49 -19.86
CA LYS A 41 4.95 -17.18 -20.47
C LYS A 41 5.01 -17.26 -21.99
N ALA A 42 5.69 -18.27 -22.53
CA ALA A 42 5.78 -18.48 -23.99
C ALA A 42 4.40 -18.74 -24.62
N LEU A 43 3.58 -19.60 -24.00
CA LEU A 43 2.20 -19.87 -24.46
C LEU A 43 1.35 -18.59 -24.45
N TRP A 44 1.48 -17.77 -23.40
CA TRP A 44 0.81 -16.48 -23.28
C TRP A 44 1.12 -15.53 -24.43
N VAL A 45 2.41 -15.41 -24.77
CA VAL A 45 2.85 -14.55 -25.88
C VAL A 45 2.29 -15.07 -27.21
N ILE A 46 2.39 -16.38 -27.48
CA ILE A 46 1.86 -16.98 -28.73
C ILE A 46 0.35 -16.75 -28.84
N PHE A 47 -0.39 -16.93 -27.76
CA PHE A 47 -1.83 -16.76 -27.73
C PHE A 47 -2.25 -15.29 -27.98
N LEU A 48 -1.52 -14.33 -27.39
CA LEU A 48 -1.72 -12.90 -27.65
C LEU A 48 -1.39 -12.47 -29.08
N VAL A 49 -0.39 -13.09 -29.74
CA VAL A 49 -0.05 -12.78 -31.14
C VAL A 49 -1.12 -13.32 -32.10
N LEU A 50 -1.53 -14.58 -31.92
CA LEU A 50 -2.45 -15.24 -32.83
C LEU A 50 -3.88 -14.72 -32.67
N LEU A 51 -4.28 -14.39 -31.44
CA LEU A 51 -5.65 -14.03 -31.10
C LEU A 51 -5.63 -12.85 -30.10
N PRO A 52 -5.34 -11.62 -30.54
CA PRO A 52 -5.14 -10.49 -29.62
C PRO A 52 -6.36 -10.18 -28.74
N PHE A 53 -7.57 -10.20 -29.32
CA PHE A 53 -8.80 -9.95 -28.56
C PHE A 53 -9.14 -11.11 -27.60
N LEU A 54 -9.00 -12.36 -28.05
CA LEU A 54 -9.28 -13.52 -27.22
C LEU A 54 -8.21 -13.70 -26.13
N GLY A 55 -6.95 -13.41 -26.45
CA GLY A 55 -5.82 -13.39 -25.55
C GLY A 55 -6.00 -12.37 -24.44
N ALA A 56 -6.39 -11.14 -24.77
CA ALA A 56 -6.72 -10.13 -23.77
C ALA A 56 -7.88 -10.57 -22.85
N LEU A 57 -8.92 -11.19 -23.39
CA LEU A 57 -10.07 -11.67 -22.60
C LEU A 57 -9.65 -12.79 -21.64
N VAL A 58 -8.96 -13.83 -22.15
CA VAL A 58 -8.46 -14.94 -21.34
C VAL A 58 -7.47 -14.43 -20.29
N TYR A 59 -6.71 -13.37 -20.58
CA TYR A 59 -5.74 -12.80 -19.67
C TYR A 59 -6.42 -12.18 -18.47
N LEU A 60 -7.46 -11.40 -18.74
CA LEU A 60 -8.30 -10.77 -17.74
C LEU A 60 -8.98 -11.80 -16.84
N ILE A 61 -9.46 -12.92 -17.40
CA ILE A 61 -10.08 -14.00 -16.62
C ILE A 61 -9.04 -14.73 -15.78
N ALA A 62 -7.92 -15.13 -16.39
CA ALA A 62 -6.88 -15.90 -15.71
C ALA A 62 -6.13 -15.08 -14.64
N ARG A 63 -6.06 -13.75 -14.80
CA ARG A 63 -5.16 -12.89 -14.01
C ARG A 63 -5.85 -11.74 -13.28
N GLY A 64 -7.14 -11.52 -13.52
CA GLY A 64 -7.95 -10.50 -12.83
C GLY A 64 -8.04 -10.71 -11.32
N GLY A 65 -8.01 -11.96 -10.85
CA GLY A 65 -8.06 -12.29 -9.42
C GLY A 65 -6.81 -11.86 -8.63
N SER A 66 -5.68 -11.63 -9.30
CA SER A 66 -4.43 -11.24 -8.61
C SER A 66 -4.47 -9.82 -8.05
N MET A 67 -5.35 -8.95 -8.55
CA MET A 67 -5.53 -7.59 -8.03
C MET A 67 -6.29 -7.60 -6.71
N THR A 68 -7.39 -8.36 -6.65
CA THR A 68 -8.25 -8.45 -5.47
C THR A 68 -7.54 -9.10 -4.29
N ALA A 69 -6.74 -10.15 -4.54
CA ALA A 69 -5.97 -10.82 -3.48
C ALA A 69 -4.85 -9.94 -2.90
N ARG A 70 -4.18 -9.14 -3.75
CA ARG A 70 -3.11 -8.22 -3.31
C ARG A 70 -3.66 -6.99 -2.61
N GLU A 71 -4.80 -6.47 -3.03
CA GLU A 71 -5.50 -5.38 -2.32
C GLU A 71 -6.00 -5.83 -0.95
N ALA A 72 -6.58 -7.03 -0.85
CA ALA A 72 -7.00 -7.59 0.44
C ALA A 72 -5.80 -7.75 1.40
N ALA A 73 -4.67 -8.29 0.92
CA ALA A 73 -3.46 -8.45 1.71
C ALA A 73 -2.83 -7.10 2.14
N ARG A 74 -2.85 -6.10 1.25
CA ARG A 74 -2.38 -4.74 1.57
C ARG A 74 -3.30 -4.02 2.55
N ALA A 75 -4.61 -4.18 2.39
CA ALA A 75 -5.60 -3.63 3.31
C ALA A 75 -5.46 -4.25 4.71
N SER A 76 -5.27 -5.57 4.81
CA SER A 76 -5.02 -6.23 6.09
C SER A 76 -3.70 -5.79 6.73
N ALA A 77 -2.63 -5.64 5.94
CA ALA A 77 -1.33 -5.18 6.46
C ALA A 77 -1.39 -3.73 6.94
N ALA A 78 -2.09 -2.84 6.21
CA ALA A 78 -2.31 -1.46 6.61
C ALA A 78 -3.15 -1.36 7.90
N GLN A 79 -4.22 -2.16 8.02
CA GLN A 79 -5.02 -2.23 9.25
C GLN A 79 -4.20 -2.72 10.44
N GLN A 80 -3.35 -3.74 10.27
CA GLN A 80 -2.47 -4.24 11.33
C GLN A 80 -1.44 -3.19 11.77
N ALA A 81 -0.81 -2.49 10.83
CA ALA A 81 0.14 -1.43 11.13
C ALA A 81 -0.52 -0.26 11.88
N GLN A 82 -1.74 0.09 11.48
CA GLN A 82 -2.50 1.17 12.13
C GLN A 82 -2.99 0.76 13.53
N ALA A 83 -3.44 -0.49 13.71
CA ALA A 83 -3.80 -1.02 15.02
C ALA A 83 -2.58 -1.12 15.97
N ALA A 84 -1.40 -1.48 15.45
CA ALA A 84 -0.16 -1.50 16.22
C ALA A 84 0.25 -0.09 16.65
N TYR A 85 0.17 0.90 15.76
CA TYR A 85 0.44 2.30 16.07
C TYR A 85 -0.53 2.86 17.13
N ILE A 86 -1.83 2.59 16.98
CA ILE A 86 -2.83 3.00 17.97
C ILE A 86 -2.56 2.34 19.32
N ARG A 87 -2.16 1.06 19.37
CA ARG A 87 -1.83 0.38 20.63
C ARG A 87 -0.56 0.94 21.26
N ASP A 88 0.45 1.29 20.47
CA ASP A 88 1.69 1.87 20.97
C ASP A 88 1.47 3.29 21.50
N VAL A 89 0.75 4.13 20.75
CA VAL A 89 0.38 5.48 21.17
C VAL A 89 -0.59 5.44 22.35
N ALA A 90 -1.62 4.60 22.31
CA ALA A 90 -2.58 4.44 23.40
C ALA A 90 -2.01 3.70 24.61
N GLY A 91 -0.96 2.89 24.46
CA GLY A 91 -0.23 2.24 25.55
C GLY A 91 0.85 3.16 26.16
N THR A 92 1.35 4.13 25.40
CA THR A 92 2.15 5.24 25.94
C THR A 92 1.28 6.35 26.55
N THR A 93 0.00 6.45 26.14
CA THR A 93 -1.01 7.35 26.73
C THR A 93 -2.08 6.65 27.55
N SER A 94 -1.91 5.37 27.93
CA SER A 94 -2.85 4.65 28.79
C SER A 94 -2.69 5.16 30.20
N SER A 95 -3.35 6.30 30.45
CA SER A 95 -3.52 7.04 31.70
C SER A 95 -2.23 7.27 32.48
N PRO A 96 -1.89 8.52 32.85
CA PRO A 96 -1.01 8.72 33.99
C PRO A 96 -1.62 7.90 35.14
N SER A 97 -1.01 6.78 35.50
CA SER A 97 -1.46 6.06 36.67
C SER A 97 -1.17 7.00 37.84
N PRO A 98 -2.05 7.10 38.83
CA PRO A 98 -1.80 7.88 40.03
C PRO A 98 -0.40 7.62 40.60
N ALA A 99 0.07 6.37 40.51
CA ALA A 99 1.42 5.97 40.90
C ALA A 99 2.53 6.65 40.08
N ASN A 100 2.41 6.72 38.75
CA ASN A 100 3.39 7.37 37.88
C ASN A 100 3.41 8.91 38.07
N GLU A 101 2.25 9.52 38.36
CA GLU A 101 2.19 10.95 38.68
C GLU A 101 2.84 11.27 40.03
N ILE A 102 2.60 10.44 41.04
CA ILE A 102 3.22 10.56 42.37
C ILE A 102 4.73 10.34 42.28
N GLU A 103 5.19 9.37 41.49
CA GLU A 103 6.62 9.10 41.29
C GLU A 103 7.34 10.30 40.64
N ARG A 104 6.74 10.90 39.60
CA ARG A 104 7.28 12.13 38.99
C ARG A 104 7.28 13.31 39.96
N ALA A 105 6.22 13.49 40.74
CA ALA A 105 6.18 14.53 41.77
C ALA A 105 7.28 14.33 42.82
N GLN A 106 7.60 13.08 43.19
CA GLN A 106 8.65 12.78 44.15
C GLN A 106 10.05 13.08 43.59
N GLN A 107 10.27 12.84 42.29
CA GLN A 107 11.52 13.22 41.62
C GLN A 107 11.71 14.74 41.61
N LEU A 108 10.64 15.52 41.39
CA LEU A 108 10.68 16.99 41.43
C LEU A 108 10.97 17.54 42.84
N LEU A 109 10.50 16.85 43.88
CA LEU A 109 10.80 17.18 45.27
C LEU A 109 12.28 16.87 45.59
N ALA A 110 12.76 15.71 45.13
CA ALA A 110 14.17 15.30 45.31
C ALA A 110 15.14 16.20 44.54
N SER A 111 14.73 16.76 43.39
CA SER A 111 15.50 17.77 42.65
C SER A 111 15.40 19.18 43.26
N GLY A 112 14.63 19.36 44.33
CA GLY A 112 14.41 20.66 44.99
C GLY A 112 13.62 21.66 44.13
N THR A 113 12.96 21.18 43.07
CA THR A 113 12.20 22.03 42.14
C THR A 113 10.82 22.39 42.70
N ILE A 114 10.28 21.54 43.57
CA ILE A 114 9.03 21.79 44.31
C ILE A 114 9.26 21.62 45.82
N THR A 115 8.41 22.24 46.62
CA THR A 115 8.41 22.12 48.07
C THR A 115 7.56 20.94 48.54
N GLN A 116 7.76 20.51 49.80
CA GLN A 116 7.00 19.42 50.41
C GLN A 116 5.49 19.66 50.36
N ALA A 117 5.05 20.90 50.59
CA ALA A 117 3.63 21.27 50.56
C ALA A 117 3.02 21.16 49.14
N GLU A 118 3.79 21.48 48.10
CA GLU A 118 3.37 21.34 46.71
C GLU A 118 3.30 19.86 46.30
N PHE A 119 4.26 19.04 46.74
CA PHE A 119 4.22 17.59 46.54
C PHE A 119 2.96 16.95 47.17
N ASP A 120 2.62 17.30 48.41
CA ASP A 120 1.46 16.75 49.10
C ASP A 120 0.14 17.13 48.39
N SER A 121 0.07 18.33 47.80
CA SER A 121 -1.08 18.77 46.99
C SER A 121 -1.22 17.99 45.67
N LEU A 122 -0.10 17.68 45.01
CA LEU A 122 -0.06 16.88 43.79
C LEU A 122 -0.43 15.41 44.07
N LYS A 123 0.07 14.86 45.18
CA LYS A 123 -0.27 13.51 45.64
C LYS A 123 -1.76 13.39 45.97
N ALA A 124 -2.34 14.37 46.66
CA ALA A 124 -3.77 14.36 46.96
C ALA A 124 -4.64 14.43 45.69
N LYS A 125 -4.19 15.18 44.67
CA LYS A 125 -4.89 15.31 43.38
C LYS A 125 -4.79 14.05 42.51
N ALA A 126 -3.66 13.33 42.56
CA ALA A 126 -3.48 12.08 41.85
C ALA A 126 -4.26 10.91 42.48
N LEU A 127 -4.52 10.96 43.79
CA LEU A 127 -5.26 9.92 44.53
C LEU A 127 -6.79 10.12 44.58
N ALA A 128 -7.30 11.23 44.03
CA ALA A 128 -8.73 11.58 43.99
C ALA A 128 -9.41 11.03 42.73
#